data_AF-A0A183H877-F1
#
_entry.id   AF-A0A183H877-F1
#
_cell.length_a   1.000
_cell.length_b   1.000
_cell.length_c   1.000
_cell.angle_alpha   90.00
_cell.angle_beta   90.00
_cell.angle_gamma   90.00
#
_symmetry.space_group_name_H-M   'P 1'
#
loop_
_entity.id
_entity.type
_entity.pdbx_description
1 polymer ?
#
loop_
_entity_poly.entity_id
_entity_poly.type
_entity_poly.pdbx_seq_one_letter_code
_entity_poly.pdbx_strand_id
1 'polypeptide(L)'
;MTDFGPSSQHFLRNSVQMPWQRAVSSSNHLPYYINHETEVTQWDHPAMIEIMEELTNFNQIKFSAYRTAMKLRSIQKRLCLDLLTLEDVDLKLETLNTMLGEQCLSMKDAVMCLVPLFETAQEKYPELIHSVPLAVDLFINFVLNIFDP
;
A
#
# COMPACT_ATOMS: atom_id res chain seq x y z
N MET A 1 -13.36 8.53 26.81
CA MET A 1 -14.33 8.58 25.70
C MET A 1 -13.66 9.36 24.59
N THR A 2 -13.37 8.67 23.48
CA THR A 2 -12.68 9.13 22.25
C THR A 2 -11.35 9.87 22.41
N ASP A 3 -10.27 9.09 22.49
CA ASP A 3 -8.91 9.57 22.28
C ASP A 3 -8.43 9.05 20.91
N PHE A 4 -8.83 9.74 19.83
CA PHE A 4 -8.38 9.47 18.47
C PHE A 4 -7.33 10.52 18.08
N GLY A 5 -6.07 10.22 18.41
CA GLY A 5 -4.85 10.86 17.92
C GLY A 5 -3.73 10.71 18.95
N PRO A 6 -2.46 10.34 18.60
CA PRO A 6 -1.79 10.37 17.30
C PRO A 6 -1.12 9.03 16.90
N SER A 7 -1.42 8.53 15.69
CA SER A 7 -0.50 7.86 14.73
C SER A 7 -1.36 7.11 13.72
N SER A 8 -1.57 7.69 12.54
CA SER A 8 -2.31 7.06 11.43
C SER A 8 -1.78 5.68 11.05
N GLN A 9 -0.55 5.35 11.45
CA GLN A 9 0.08 4.06 11.23
C GLN A 9 -0.38 2.92 12.15
N HIS A 10 -1.06 3.19 13.28
CA HIS A 10 -1.57 2.10 14.14
C HIS A 10 -2.63 1.25 13.43
N PHE A 11 -3.47 1.88 12.62
CA PHE A 11 -4.44 1.22 11.76
C PHE A 11 -3.78 0.18 10.84
N LEU A 12 -2.60 0.52 10.29
CA LEU A 12 -1.85 -0.35 9.40
C LEU A 12 -1.22 -1.56 10.11
N ARG A 13 -1.22 -1.64 11.44
CA ARG A 13 -0.79 -2.87 12.13
C ARG A 13 -1.65 -4.08 11.75
N ASN A 14 -2.88 -3.84 11.32
CA ASN A 14 -3.83 -4.87 10.88
C ASN A 14 -3.61 -5.26 9.40
N SER A 15 -2.59 -4.74 8.71
CA SER A 15 -2.24 -5.17 7.35
C SER A 15 -1.63 -6.57 7.33
N VAL A 16 -1.01 -6.99 8.44
CA VAL A 16 -0.39 -8.31 8.60
C VAL A 16 -1.08 -9.13 9.67
N GLN A 17 -0.84 -10.44 9.63
CA GLN A 17 -1.27 -11.41 10.64
C GLN A 17 -0.06 -12.17 11.18
N MET A 18 -0.22 -12.83 12.33
CA MET A 18 0.81 -13.73 12.86
C MET A 18 1.28 -14.73 11.78
N PRO A 19 2.59 -15.01 11.66
CA PRO A 19 3.68 -14.60 12.57
C PRO A 19 4.26 -13.21 12.29
N TRP A 20 3.69 -12.44 11.37
CA TRP A 20 4.19 -11.14 10.96
C TRP A 20 3.70 -9.99 11.85
N GLN A 21 4.59 -9.04 12.09
CA GLN A 21 4.29 -7.78 12.76
C GLN A 21 4.83 -6.61 11.94
N ARG A 22 3.96 -5.63 11.67
CA ARG A 22 4.37 -4.33 11.12
C ARG A 22 4.96 -3.46 12.23
N ALA A 23 6.13 -2.91 11.98
CA ALA A 23 6.81 -1.96 12.85
C ALA A 23 7.23 -0.71 12.05
N VAL A 24 7.70 0.31 12.75
CA VAL A 24 8.14 1.58 12.17
C VAL A 24 9.53 1.87 12.69
N SER A 25 10.47 2.16 11.80
CA SER A 25 11.84 2.48 12.18
C SER A 25 11.89 3.81 12.92
N SER A 26 12.66 3.88 14.00
CA SER A 26 12.88 5.11 14.76
C SER A 26 13.80 6.10 14.05
N SER A 27 14.60 5.66 13.07
CA SER A 27 15.60 6.50 12.40
C SER A 27 15.05 7.25 11.18
N ASN A 28 14.26 6.58 10.34
CA ASN A 28 13.75 7.12 9.07
C ASN A 28 12.22 7.11 8.98
N HIS A 29 11.51 6.65 10.01
CA HIS A 29 10.05 6.59 10.06
C HIS A 29 9.39 5.73 8.96
N LEU A 30 10.16 4.85 8.31
CA LEU A 30 9.66 3.91 7.32
C LEU A 30 9.17 2.61 7.98
N PRO A 31 8.17 1.93 7.38
CA PRO A 31 7.66 0.68 7.87
C PRO A 31 8.62 -0.45 7.53
N TYR A 32 8.66 -1.44 8.42
CA TYR A 32 9.31 -2.72 8.18
C TYR A 32 8.50 -3.82 8.85
N TYR A 33 8.77 -5.06 8.47
CA TYR A 33 7.99 -6.23 8.87
C TYR A 33 8.90 -7.23 9.56
N ILE A 34 8.45 -7.69 10.72
CA ILE A 34 9.16 -8.64 11.58
C ILE A 34 8.41 -9.97 11.51
N ASN A 35 9.10 -11.05 11.17
CA ASN A 35 8.57 -12.40 11.30
C ASN A 35 9.06 -13.00 12.62
N HIS A 36 8.14 -13.24 13.55
CA HIS A 36 8.47 -13.77 14.88
C HIS A 36 8.77 -15.27 14.89
N GLU A 37 8.40 -16.00 13.83
CA GLU A 37 8.69 -17.43 13.71
C GLU A 37 10.12 -17.69 13.19
N THR A 38 10.58 -16.86 12.25
CA THR A 38 11.90 -17.01 11.62
C THR A 38 12.94 -16.00 12.13
N GLU A 39 12.54 -15.08 13.01
CA GLU A 39 13.39 -14.02 13.57
C GLU A 39 14.03 -13.11 12.51
N VAL A 40 13.36 -12.93 11.35
CA VAL A 40 13.82 -12.05 10.28
C VAL A 40 13.05 -10.74 10.23
N THR A 41 13.73 -9.71 9.74
CA THR A 41 13.12 -8.41 9.42
C THR A 41 13.28 -8.09 7.93
N GLN A 42 12.28 -7.47 7.33
CA GLN A 42 12.31 -7.07 5.92
C GLN A 42 11.58 -5.75 5.70
N TRP A 43 11.96 -5.02 4.65
CA TRP A 43 11.30 -3.77 4.25
C TRP A 43 10.01 -4.02 3.49
N ASP A 44 9.98 -5.08 2.68
CA ASP A 44 8.83 -5.45 1.89
C ASP A 44 7.72 -6.10 2.71
N HIS A 45 6.48 -5.72 2.41
CA HIS A 45 5.33 -6.41 3.00
C HIS A 45 5.35 -7.88 2.54
N PRO A 46 5.07 -8.88 3.41
CA PRO A 46 5.10 -10.30 3.01
C PRO A 46 4.21 -10.60 1.81
N ALA A 47 2.97 -10.09 1.80
CA ALA A 47 2.09 -10.20 0.63
C ALA A 47 2.63 -9.46 -0.63
N MET A 48 3.45 -8.41 -0.50
CA MET A 48 4.11 -7.78 -1.66
C MET A 48 5.15 -8.73 -2.26
N ILE A 49 5.93 -9.42 -1.43
CA ILE A 49 6.89 -10.43 -1.89
C ILE A 49 6.15 -11.50 -2.69
N GLU A 50 5.06 -12.05 -2.15
CA GLU A 50 4.22 -13.03 -2.85
C GLU A 50 3.70 -12.49 -4.20
N ILE A 51 3.20 -11.25 -4.22
CA ILE A 51 2.75 -10.59 -5.47
C ILE A 51 3.89 -10.51 -6.48
N MET A 52 5.09 -10.09 -6.06
CA MET A 52 6.25 -9.93 -6.93
C MET A 52 6.75 -11.28 -7.47
N GLU A 53 6.71 -12.34 -6.67
CA GLU A 53 7.00 -13.70 -7.09
C GLU A 53 6.01 -14.20 -8.14
N GLU A 54 4.70 -13.95 -7.95
CA GLU A 54 3.68 -14.32 -8.93
C GLU A 54 3.89 -13.65 -10.30
N LEU A 55 4.52 -12.47 -10.35
CA LEU A 55 4.81 -11.79 -11.61
C LEU A 55 5.80 -12.55 -12.49
N THR A 56 6.58 -13.48 -11.92
CA THR A 56 7.51 -14.32 -12.68
C THR A 56 6.78 -15.21 -13.68
N ASN A 57 5.51 -15.55 -13.42
CA ASN A 57 4.64 -16.28 -14.36
C ASN A 57 4.48 -15.56 -15.70
N PHE A 58 4.67 -14.24 -15.75
CA PHE A 58 4.60 -13.48 -17.00
C PHE A 58 5.92 -13.47 -17.78
N ASN A 59 7.01 -14.02 -17.24
CA ASN A 59 8.32 -14.00 -17.90
C ASN A 59 8.35 -14.78 -19.22
N GLN A 60 7.46 -15.76 -19.38
CA GLN A 60 7.26 -16.52 -20.61
C GLN A 60 6.63 -15.74 -21.77
N ILE A 61 6.06 -14.56 -21.51
CA ILE A 61 5.51 -13.70 -22.56
C ILE A 61 6.64 -13.15 -23.41
N LYS A 62 6.65 -13.50 -24.71
CA LYS A 62 7.71 -13.16 -25.66
C LYS A 62 7.90 -11.65 -25.82
N PHE A 63 6.82 -10.94 -26.07
CA PHE A 63 6.85 -9.50 -26.33
C PHE A 63 7.01 -8.70 -25.03
N SER A 64 8.05 -7.88 -24.95
CA SER A 64 8.38 -7.11 -23.75
C SER A 64 7.25 -6.16 -23.32
N ALA A 65 6.63 -5.44 -24.26
CA ALA A 65 5.52 -4.54 -23.96
C ALA A 65 4.33 -5.28 -23.32
N TYR A 66 3.92 -6.42 -23.89
CA TYR A 66 2.83 -7.23 -23.33
C TYR A 66 3.20 -7.85 -21.99
N ARG A 67 4.46 -8.29 -21.82
CA ARG A 67 4.96 -8.82 -20.55
C ARG A 67 4.87 -7.76 -19.46
N THR A 68 5.36 -6.54 -19.73
CA THR A 68 5.26 -5.42 -18.79
C THR A 68 3.82 -5.04 -18.52
N ALA A 69 2.96 -4.95 -19.54
CA ALA A 69 1.55 -4.63 -19.38
C ALA A 69 0.82 -5.66 -18.50
N MET A 70 1.07 -6.96 -18.68
CA MET A 70 0.47 -8.02 -17.86
C MET A 70 0.95 -7.95 -16.42
N LYS A 71 2.25 -7.67 -16.19
CA LYS A 71 2.80 -7.45 -14.85
C LYS A 71 2.14 -6.24 -14.18
N LEU A 72 2.07 -5.11 -14.87
CA LEU A 72 1.42 -3.89 -14.35
C LEU A 72 -0.05 -4.12 -14.06
N ARG A 73 -0.79 -4.82 -14.93
CA ARG A 73 -2.19 -5.15 -14.68
C ARG A 73 -2.36 -6.06 -13.47
N SER A 74 -1.47 -7.04 -13.26
CA SER A 74 -1.49 -7.91 -12.08
C SER A 74 -1.25 -7.10 -10.81
N ILE A 75 -0.24 -6.23 -10.79
CA ILE A 75 0.03 -5.32 -9.67
C ILE A 75 -1.20 -4.43 -9.41
N GLN A 76 -1.73 -3.79 -10.44
CA GLN A 76 -2.90 -2.91 -10.33
C GLN A 76 -4.07 -3.62 -9.65
N LYS A 77 -4.36 -4.87 -10.04
CA LYS A 77 -5.44 -5.67 -9.45
C LYS A 77 -5.16 -6.10 -8.01
N ARG A 78 -3.93 -6.57 -7.74
CA ARG A 78 -3.54 -7.05 -6.40
C ARG A 78 -3.51 -5.92 -5.36
N LEU A 79 -3.25 -4.69 -5.80
CA LEU A 79 -3.27 -3.49 -4.96
C LEU A 79 -4.64 -2.78 -4.99
N CYS A 80 -5.66 -3.37 -5.63
CA CYS A 80 -7.01 -2.81 -5.78
C CYS A 80 -7.06 -1.42 -6.46
N LEU A 81 -6.01 -1.05 -7.21
CA LEU A 81 -5.93 0.25 -7.90
C LEU A 81 -6.85 0.32 -9.11
N ASP A 82 -7.30 -0.83 -9.64
CA ASP A 82 -8.29 -0.86 -10.72
C ASP A 82 -9.72 -0.62 -10.26
N LEU A 83 -9.95 -0.50 -8.95
CA LEU A 83 -11.23 -0.15 -8.34
C LEU A 83 -11.33 1.34 -8.00
N LEU A 84 -10.23 2.09 -8.14
CA LEU A 84 -10.18 3.52 -7.89
C LEU A 84 -10.50 4.27 -9.17
N THR A 85 -11.53 5.11 -9.14
CA THR A 85 -11.86 5.98 -10.29
C THR A 85 -10.97 7.21 -10.27
N LEU A 86 -10.73 7.81 -11.45
CA LEU A 86 -9.99 9.07 -11.53
C LEU A 86 -10.67 10.19 -10.75
N GLU A 87 -12.00 10.23 -10.73
CA GLU A 87 -12.78 11.22 -9.98
C GLU A 87 -12.55 11.09 -8.46
N ASP A 88 -12.60 9.86 -7.92
CA ASP A 88 -12.33 9.63 -6.49
C ASP A 88 -10.89 10.03 -6.12
N VAL A 89 -9.94 9.74 -7.02
CA VAL A 89 -8.52 10.05 -6.86
C VAL A 89 -8.28 11.56 -6.90
N ASP A 90 -8.85 12.28 -7.87
CA ASP A 90 -8.71 13.72 -8.03
C ASP A 90 -9.24 14.46 -6.80
N LEU A 91 -10.43 14.10 -6.31
CA LEU A 91 -11.03 14.73 -5.13
C LEU A 91 -10.13 14.61 -3.88
N LYS A 92 -9.48 13.46 -3.68
CA LYS A 92 -8.59 13.23 -2.54
C LYS A 92 -7.21 13.86 -2.74
N LEU A 93 -6.69 13.83 -3.96
CA LEU A 93 -5.40 14.46 -4.31
C LEU A 93 -5.46 15.98 -4.26
N GLU A 94 -6.56 16.62 -4.65
CA GLU A 94 -6.72 18.08 -4.52
C GLU A 94 -6.56 18.53 -3.06
N THR A 95 -7.15 17.74 -2.14
CA THR A 95 -7.03 17.98 -0.70
C THR A 95 -5.56 17.88 -0.25
N LEU A 96 -4.83 16.84 -0.69
CA LEU A 96 -3.40 16.70 -0.42
C LEU A 96 -2.56 17.82 -1.02
N ASN A 97 -2.75 18.15 -2.30
CA ASN A 97 -1.98 19.16 -3.02
C ASN A 97 -2.13 20.53 -2.36
N THR A 98 -3.34 20.85 -1.89
CA THR A 98 -3.60 22.09 -1.15
C THR A 98 -2.86 22.11 0.20
N MET A 99 -2.70 20.95 0.85
CA MET A 99 -2.00 20.85 2.15
C MET A 99 -0.47 20.83 2.02
N LEU A 100 0.08 20.24 0.96
CA LEU A 100 1.51 19.97 0.82
C LEU A 100 2.27 21.10 0.11
N GLY A 101 1.65 21.80 -0.83
CA GLY A 101 2.37 22.74 -1.69
C GLY A 101 3.59 22.08 -2.36
N GLU A 102 4.80 22.60 -2.12
CA GLU A 102 6.07 22.05 -2.65
C GLU A 102 6.78 21.05 -1.70
N GLN A 103 6.16 20.66 -0.58
CA GLN A 103 6.81 19.77 0.40
C GLN A 103 6.69 18.29 0.05
N CYS A 104 7.68 17.49 0.47
CA CYS A 104 7.63 16.03 0.38
C CYS A 104 6.47 15.47 1.21
N LEU A 105 5.74 14.51 0.63
CA LEU A 105 4.64 13.80 1.28
C LEU A 105 5.16 12.97 2.45
N SER A 106 4.75 13.31 3.68
CA SER A 106 5.08 12.48 4.84
C SER A 106 4.27 11.19 4.83
N MET A 107 4.78 10.13 5.49
CA MET A 107 4.03 8.88 5.62
C MET A 107 2.66 9.08 6.29
N LYS A 108 2.57 9.99 7.26
CA LYS A 108 1.31 10.31 7.93
C LYS A 108 0.30 10.84 6.93
N ASP A 109 0.72 11.78 6.07
CA ASP A 109 -0.16 12.43 5.08
C ASP A 109 -0.55 11.47 3.96
N ALA A 110 0.37 10.60 3.54
CA ALA A 110 0.08 9.51 2.61
C ALA A 110 -1.06 8.63 3.15
N VAL A 111 -0.96 8.17 4.40
CA VAL A 111 -2.01 7.35 5.03
C VAL A 111 -3.32 8.13 5.16
N MET A 112 -3.28 9.41 5.55
CA MET A 112 -4.47 10.24 5.70
C MET A 112 -5.25 10.43 4.39
N CYS A 113 -4.58 10.39 3.24
CA CYS A 113 -5.24 10.45 1.93
C CYS A 113 -5.74 9.08 1.46
N LEU A 114 -4.89 8.06 1.60
CA LEU A 114 -5.15 6.74 1.06
C LEU A 114 -6.26 6.01 1.82
N VAL A 115 -6.34 6.14 3.15
CA VAL A 115 -7.37 5.43 3.94
C VAL A 115 -8.78 5.81 3.47
N PRO A 116 -9.19 7.09 3.41
CA PRO A 116 -10.52 7.47 2.92
C PRO A 116 -10.78 7.03 1.47
N LEU A 117 -9.74 7.05 0.62
CA LEU A 117 -9.86 6.62 -0.78
C LEU A 117 -10.20 5.14 -0.88
N PHE A 118 -9.49 4.29 -0.12
CA PHE A 118 -9.75 2.85 -0.08
C PHE A 118 -11.02 2.48 0.71
N GLU A 119 -11.43 3.26 1.70
CA GLU A 119 -12.72 3.11 2.39
C GLU A 119 -13.88 3.35 1.42
N THR A 120 -13.85 4.44 0.64
CA THR A 120 -14.86 4.71 -0.40
C THR A 120 -14.90 3.58 -1.45
N ALA A 121 -13.73 3.05 -1.83
CA ALA A 121 -13.67 1.92 -2.76
C ALA A 121 -14.22 0.62 -2.12
N GLN A 122 -13.97 0.37 -0.84
CA GLN A 122 -14.51 -0.78 -0.12
C GLN A 122 -16.03 -0.72 0.00
N GLU A 123 -16.61 0.45 0.25
CA GLU A 123 -18.06 0.64 0.29
C GLU A 123 -18.71 0.29 -1.06
N LYS A 124 -18.06 0.65 -2.17
CA LYS A 124 -18.52 0.30 -3.53
C LYS A 124 -18.30 -1.18 -3.87
N TYR A 125 -17.21 -1.78 -3.37
CA TYR A 125 -16.76 -3.13 -3.74
C TYR A 125 -16.36 -3.97 -2.51
N PRO A 126 -17.29 -4.28 -1.59
CA PRO A 126 -16.97 -4.92 -0.31
C PRO A 126 -16.42 -6.35 -0.47
N GLU A 127 -16.83 -7.04 -1.53
CA GLU A 127 -16.38 -8.39 -1.87
C GLU A 127 -14.98 -8.42 -2.50
N LEU A 128 -14.42 -7.27 -2.90
CA LEU A 128 -13.09 -7.19 -3.53
C LEU A 128 -12.04 -6.55 -2.63
N ILE A 129 -12.42 -5.66 -1.72
CA ILE A 129 -11.52 -5.03 -0.75
C ILE A 129 -11.85 -5.55 0.66
N HIS A 130 -11.28 -6.71 1.00
CA HIS A 130 -11.51 -7.34 2.30
C HIS A 130 -10.80 -6.63 3.47
N SER A 131 -9.73 -5.88 3.19
CA SER A 131 -8.95 -5.18 4.21
C SER A 131 -8.39 -3.87 3.66
N VAL A 132 -8.98 -2.75 4.09
CA VAL A 132 -8.45 -1.40 3.84
C VAL A 132 -7.02 -1.24 4.41
N PRO A 133 -6.69 -1.69 5.64
CA PRO A 133 -5.31 -1.63 6.13
C PRO A 133 -4.30 -2.29 5.18
N LEU A 134 -4.62 -3.47 4.66
CA LEU A 134 -3.75 -4.20 3.75
C LEU A 134 -3.60 -3.46 2.41
N ALA A 135 -4.70 -3.00 1.81
CA ALA A 135 -4.67 -2.28 0.54
C ALA A 135 -3.81 -1.00 0.62
N VAL A 136 -3.97 -0.23 1.69
CA VAL A 136 -3.19 0.99 1.94
C VAL A 136 -1.71 0.66 2.16
N ASP A 137 -1.37 -0.32 3.00
CA ASP A 137 0.01 -0.66 3.32
C ASP A 137 0.76 -1.25 2.13
N LEU A 138 0.09 -2.08 1.31
CA LEU A 138 0.65 -2.59 0.05
C LEU A 138 0.91 -1.47 -0.96
N PHE A 139 0.00 -0.50 -1.08
CA PHE A 139 0.21 0.61 -1.99
C PHE A 139 1.37 1.52 -1.53
N ILE A 140 1.47 1.79 -0.22
CA ILE A 140 2.62 2.51 0.34
C ILE A 140 3.91 1.76 0.09
N ASN A 141 3.96 0.45 0.37
CA ASN A 141 5.16 -0.36 0.14
C ASN A 141 5.56 -0.36 -1.34
N PHE A 142 4.60 -0.45 -2.27
CA PHE A 142 4.86 -0.35 -3.71
C PHE A 142 5.45 1.00 -4.13
N VAL A 143 4.89 2.10 -3.63
CA VAL A 143 5.37 3.45 -3.94
C VAL A 143 6.78 3.66 -3.39
N LEU A 144 7.06 3.23 -2.16
CA LEU A 144 8.41 3.29 -1.58
C LEU A 144 9.41 2.51 -2.44
N ASN A 145 9.08 1.30 -2.86
CA ASN A 145 9.97 0.50 -3.71
C ASN A 145 10.28 1.14 -5.08
N ILE A 146 9.43 2.04 -5.57
CA ILE A 146 9.64 2.75 -6.84
C ILE A 146 10.42 4.04 -6.64
N PHE A 147 10.10 4.81 -5.60
CA PHE A 147 10.54 6.20 -5.45
C PHE A 147 11.57 6.42 -4.34
N ASP A 148 11.77 5.46 -3.43
CA ASP A 148 12.71 5.50 -2.31
C ASP A 148 13.34 4.11 -2.04
N PRO A 149 14.13 3.57 -2.99
CA PRO A 149 14.72 2.22 -2.91
C PRO A 149 15.94 2.10 -2.00
#